data_AF-A0A087RVJ7-F1
#
_entry.id   AF-A0A087RVJ7-F1
#
_cell.length_a   1.000
_cell.length_b   1.000
_cell.length_c   1.000
_cell.angle_alpha   90.00
_cell.angle_beta   90.00
_cell.angle_gamma   90.00
#
_symmetry.space_group_name_H-M   'P 1'
#
loop_
_entity.id
_entity.type
_entity.pdbx_description
1 polymer ?
#
loop_
_entity_poly.entity_id
_entity_poly.type
_entity_poly.pdbx_seq_one_letter_code
_entity_poly.pdbx_strand_id
1 'polypeptide(L)' 'MTSKITVKAPSSTANLGPGFDVFGLAVDAFYDEVTLTKTKSGITIVTEDNIPTNPENNTAGLVVKNMKKKIQDKKWN' A
#
# COMPACT_ATOMS: atom_id res chain seq x y z
N MET A 1 19.45 -11.54 -3.98
CA MET A 1 18.50 -10.41 -4.06
C MET A 1 17.11 -10.92 -3.76
N THR A 2 16.40 -10.31 -2.82
CA THR A 2 15.04 -10.71 -2.43
C THR A 2 14.06 -10.32 -3.53
N SER A 3 13.31 -11.30 -4.06
CA SER A 3 12.29 -11.09 -5.10
C SER A 3 10.87 -10.95 -4.54
N LYS A 4 10.67 -11.21 -3.25
CA LYS A 4 9.37 -11.23 -2.57
C LYS A 4 9.50 -10.70 -1.14
N ILE A 5 8.62 -9.81 -0.72
CA ILE A 5 8.56 -9.30 0.64
C ILE A 5 7.10 -9.28 1.12
N THR A 6 6.89 -9.65 2.38
CA THR A 6 5.58 -9.64 3.03
C THR A 6 5.65 -8.74 4.25
N VAL A 7 4.65 -7.87 4.42
CA VAL A 7 4.56 -6.90 5.51
C VAL A 7 3.12 -6.83 6.03
N LYS A 8 2.96 -6.44 7.30
CA LYS A 8 1.65 -6.17 7.90
C LYS A 8 1.45 -4.65 8.05
N ALA A 9 0.29 -4.15 7.67
CA ALA A 9 -0.12 -2.77 7.83
C ALA A 9 -1.26 -2.70 8.85
N PRO A 10 -1.04 -2.18 10.08
CA PRO A 10 -2.06 -2.14 11.11
C PRO A 10 -3.19 -1.19 10.74
N SER A 11 -4.39 -1.52 11.23
CA SER A 11 -5.53 -0.60 11.24
C SER A 11 -5.22 0.61 12.11
N SER A 12 -5.97 1.69 11.88
CA SER A 12 -5.85 2.93 12.66
C SER A 12 -7.22 3.53 12.92
N THR A 13 -7.33 4.30 14.00
CA THR A 13 -8.44 5.22 14.24
C THR A 13 -7.99 6.66 14.04
N ALA A 14 -8.88 7.49 13.49
CA ALA A 14 -8.62 8.90 13.21
C ALA A 14 -9.44 9.82 14.12
N ASN A 15 -9.11 11.12 14.11
CA ASN A 15 -9.81 12.24 14.75
C ASN A 15 -9.77 12.27 16.29
N LEU A 16 -9.95 11.14 16.99
CA LEU A 16 -9.89 11.03 18.45
C LEU A 16 -10.60 12.19 19.20
N GLY A 17 -11.84 12.51 18.79
CA GLY A 17 -12.62 13.62 19.35
C GLY A 17 -12.27 14.96 18.70
N PRO A 18 -11.79 15.97 19.46
CA PRO A 18 -11.51 17.30 18.92
C PRO A 18 -10.30 17.36 17.97
N GLY A 19 -9.61 16.24 17.74
CA GLY A 19 -8.43 16.14 16.87
C GLY A 19 -8.74 15.88 15.39
N PHE A 20 -9.89 16.37 14.89
CA PHE A 20 -10.29 16.22 13.49
C PHE A 20 -9.15 16.62 12.54
N ASP A 21 -8.84 15.76 11.57
CA ASP A 21 -7.75 15.92 10.59
C ASP A 21 -6.32 16.06 11.18
N VAL A 22 -6.13 15.84 12.48
CA VAL A 22 -4.82 15.98 13.15
C VAL A 22 -4.38 14.69 13.82
N PHE A 23 -5.28 14.03 14.55
CA PHE A 23 -4.93 12.85 15.34
C PHE A 23 -5.22 11.54 14.59
N GLY A 24 -4.28 10.61 14.72
CA GLY A 24 -4.40 9.23 14.31
C GLY A 24 -3.65 8.32 15.27
N LEU A 25 -4.20 7.15 15.54
CA LEU A 25 -3.59 6.12 16.39
C LEU A 25 -3.65 4.77 15.68
N ALA A 26 -2.48 4.15 15.49
CA ALA A 26 -2.41 2.76 15.04
C ALA A 26 -2.88 1.83 16.15
N VAL A 27 -3.66 0.82 15.80
CA VAL A 27 -4.21 -0.15 16.75
C VAL A 27 -3.71 -1.56 16.43
N ASP A 28 -3.26 -2.27 17.46
CA ASP A 28 -2.83 -3.67 17.36
C ASP A 28 -4.03 -4.61 17.54
N ALA A 29 -4.95 -4.55 16.57
CA ALA A 29 -6.18 -5.36 16.59
C ALA A 29 -6.44 -6.02 15.23
N PHE A 30 -6.36 -5.25 14.15
CA PHE A 30 -6.55 -5.72 12.77
C PHE A 30 -5.43 -5.18 11.89
N TYR A 31 -5.09 -5.91 10.84
CA TYR A 31 -4.09 -5.50 9.87
C TYR A 31 -4.37 -6.11 8.50
N ASP A 32 -3.90 -5.45 7.46
CA ASP A 32 -3.76 -6.04 6.13
C ASP A 32 -2.37 -6.69 6.02
N GLU A 33 -2.29 -7.89 5.45
CA GLU A 33 -1.02 -8.53 5.10
C GLU A 33 -0.78 -8.40 3.60
N VAL A 34 0.27 -7.67 3.21
CA VAL A 34 0.57 -7.39 1.81
C VAL A 34 1.87 -8.07 1.42
N THR A 35 1.81 -8.83 0.33
CA THR A 35 2.96 -9.49 -0.26
C THR A 35 3.29 -8.88 -1.62
N LEU A 36 4.46 -8.26 -1.74
CA LEU A 36 4.98 -7.74 -3.00
C LEU A 36 5.96 -8.74 -3.61
N THR A 37 5.74 -9.10 -4.87
CA THR A 37 6.69 -9.89 -5.67
C THR A 37 7.16 -9.06 -6.86
N LYS A 38 8.48 -8.96 -7.03
CA LYS A 38 9.07 -8.25 -8.17
C LYS A 38 8.91 -9.06 -9.45
N THR A 39 8.20 -8.48 -10.42
CA THR A 39 8.02 -9.05 -11.76
C THR A 39 8.84 -8.27 -12.79
N LYS A 40 8.85 -8.75 -14.05
CA LYS A 40 9.56 -8.07 -15.15
C LYS A 40 8.88 -6.76 -15.56
N SER A 41 7.55 -6.72 -15.57
CA SER A 41 6.74 -5.57 -15.97
C SER A 41 5.31 -5.70 -15.45
N GLY A 42 4.55 -4.61 -15.54
CA GLY A 42 3.15 -4.55 -15.10
C GLY A 42 2.98 -4.46 -13.59
N ILE A 43 1.71 -4.30 -13.19
CA ILE A 43 1.23 -4.37 -11.81
C ILE A 43 0.01 -5.29 -11.87
N THR A 44 -0.02 -6.32 -11.01
CA THR A 44 -1.15 -7.24 -10.89
C THR A 44 -1.49 -7.34 -9.42
N ILE A 45 -2.78 -7.28 -9.11
CA ILE A 45 -3.30 -7.38 -7.75
C ILE A 45 -4.07 -8.70 -7.68
N VAL A 46 -3.73 -9.50 -6.68
CA VAL A 46 -4.40 -10.76 -6.35
C VAL A 46 -4.80 -10.64 -4.89
N THR A 47 -6.06 -10.92 -4.60
CA THR A 47 -6.62 -10.93 -3.26
C THR A 47 -7.79 -11.90 -3.21
N GLU A 48 -8.09 -12.42 -2.02
CA GLU A 48 -9.31 -13.19 -1.73
C GLU A 48 -10.46 -12.28 -1.27
N ASP A 49 -10.16 -11.02 -0.97
CA ASP A 49 -11.14 -10.03 -0.53
C ASP A 49 -12.00 -9.49 -1.68
N ASN A 50 -13.19 -9.03 -1.35
CA ASN A 50 -14.10 -8.39 -2.30
C ASN A 50 -13.74 -6.91 -2.54
N ILE A 51 -12.56 -6.66 -3.14
CA ILE A 51 -12.06 -5.33 -3.50
C ILE A 51 -11.64 -5.28 -4.97
N PRO A 52 -11.57 -4.09 -5.60
CA PRO A 52 -11.13 -3.97 -6.98
C PRO A 52 -9.72 -4.54 -7.20
N THR A 53 -9.53 -5.32 -8.27
CA THR A 53 -8.20 -5.87 -8.65
C THR A 53 -7.55 -5.14 -9.81
N ASN A 54 -8.31 -4.28 -10.52
CA ASN A 54 -7.72 -3.39 -11.51
C ASN A 54 -6.80 -2.37 -10.80
N PRO A 55 -5.49 -2.31 -11.14
CA PRO A 55 -4.54 -1.42 -10.47
C PRO A 55 -4.89 0.07 -10.50
N GLU A 56 -5.69 0.52 -11.48
CA GLU A 56 -6.13 1.92 -11.57
C GLU A 56 -7.27 2.25 -10.59
N ASN A 57 -7.94 1.23 -10.06
CA ASN A 57 -9.07 1.37 -9.12
C ASN A 57 -8.74 0.82 -7.72
N ASN A 58 -7.50 0.41 -7.48
CA ASN A 58 -7.05 -0.13 -6.20
C ASN A 58 -5.91 0.72 -5.64
N THR A 59 -6.03 1.11 -4.38
CA THR A 59 -5.07 1.99 -3.70
C THR A 59 -3.65 1.44 -3.67
N ALA A 60 -3.47 0.13 -3.45
CA ALA A 60 -2.14 -0.50 -3.52
C ALA A 60 -1.54 -0.41 -4.94
N GLY A 61 -2.37 -0.61 -5.97
CA GLY A 61 -1.96 -0.45 -7.37
C GLY A 61 -1.52 0.98 -7.70
N LEU A 62 -2.32 1.96 -7.30
CA LEU A 62 -2.02 3.39 -7.46
C LEU A 62 -0.74 3.79 -6.72
N VAL A 63 -0.52 3.30 -5.50
CA VAL A 63 0.71 3.58 -4.73
C VAL A 63 1.93 3.00 -5.44
N VAL A 64 1.90 1.73 -5.87
CA VAL A 64 3.03 1.10 -6.57
C VAL A 64 3.34 1.83 -7.88
N LYS A 65 2.32 2.22 -8.65
CA LYS A 65 2.47 3.00 -9.89
C LYS A 65 3.19 4.33 -9.63
N ASN A 66 2.74 5.08 -8.64
CA ASN A 66 3.31 6.38 -8.29
C ASN A 66 4.71 6.27 -7.69
N MET A 67 4.98 5.27 -6.84
CA MET A 67 6.31 5.03 -6.29
C MET A 67 7.29 4.63 -7.38
N LYS A 68 6.91 3.75 -8.31
CA LYS A 68 7.75 3.36 -9.44
C LYS A 68 8.13 4.57 -10.28
N LYS A 69 7.17 5.44 -10.61
CA LYS A 69 7.42 6.71 -11.29
C LYS A 69 8.41 7.59 -10.50
N LYS A 70 8.14 7.86 -9.22
CA LYS A 70 9.03 8.67 -8.37
C LYS A 70 10.44 8.10 -8.24
N ILE A 71 10.61 6.78 -8.13
CA ILE A 71 11.93 6.13 -8.03
C ILE A 71 12.68 6.24 -9.36
N GLN A 72 11.99 6.09 -10.48
CA GLN A 72 12.58 6.31 -11.80
C GLN A 72 12.98 7.78 -12.00
N ASP A 73 12.14 8.72 -11.59
CA ASP A 73 12.42 10.15 -11.66
C ASP A 73 13.56 10.57 -10.72
N LYS A 74 13.66 9.95 -9.53
CA LYS A 74 14.78 10.13 -8.59
C LYS A 74 16.09 9.46 -9.00
N LYS A 75 16.13 8.69 -10.10
CA LYS A 75 17.40 8.22 -10.69
C LYS A 75 18.16 9.33 -11.44
N TRP A 76 17.80 10.59 -11.23
CA TRP A 76 18.56 11.74 -11.67
C TRP A 76 18.65 12.80 -10.57
N ASN A 77 19.64 12.61 -9.70
CA ASN A 77 20.60 13.59 -9.16
C ASN A 77 21.58 12.82 -8.26
#